data_AF-A0A7R9LU62-F1
#
_entry.id   AF-A0A7R9LU62-F1
#
_cell.length_a   1.000
_cell.length_b   1.000
_cell.length_c   1.000
_cell.angle_alpha   90.00
_cell.angle_beta   90.00
_cell.angle_gamma   90.00
#
_symmetry.space_group_name_H-M   'P 1'
#
loop_
_entity.id
_entity.type
_entity.pdbx_description
1 polymer ?
#
loop_
_entity_poly.entity_id
_entity_poly.type
_entity_poly.pdbx_seq_one_letter_code
_entity_poly.pdbx_strand_id
1 'polypeptide(L)'
;MFGRKLITYLSVINKITKLPKVCVNAYAIRRMSANSHYKQIQVLNYSTNFAEATKIVSLPLVDPKSDEILVKNLFVGINATDLNITAGRYFKHSDPPYPLGFEALGQIVKTGSAIKDYSVGQYLVVMCGSGRLKGYSEYLVITAN
;
A
#
# COMPACT_ATOMS: atom_id res chain seq x y z
N MET A 1 -14.08 29.59 15.86
CA MET A 1 -14.02 28.21 16.41
C MET A 1 -13.12 27.28 15.56
N PHE A 2 -11.98 27.77 15.03
CA PHE A 2 -11.07 27.02 14.14
C PHE A 2 -9.62 26.89 14.66
N GLY A 3 -9.27 27.52 15.79
CA GLY A 3 -7.88 27.57 16.28
C GLY A 3 -7.45 26.43 17.23
N ARG A 4 -8.37 25.62 17.77
CA ARG A 4 -8.04 24.59 18.77
C ARG A 4 -7.78 23.19 18.20
N LYS A 5 -8.10 22.92 16.93
CA LYS A 5 -7.84 21.60 16.30
C LYS A 5 -6.44 21.45 15.69
N LEU A 6 -5.77 22.56 15.34
CA LEU A 6 -4.43 22.51 14.72
C LEU A 6 -3.32 22.24 15.76
N ILE A 7 -3.49 22.73 16.99
CA ILE A 7 -2.55 22.54 18.10
C ILE A 7 -2.47 21.06 18.50
N THR A 8 -3.58 20.32 18.44
CA THR A 8 -3.61 18.89 18.76
C THR A 8 -2.82 18.06 17.76
N TYR A 9 -2.89 18.39 16.47
CA TYR A 9 -2.22 17.66 15.38
C TYR A 9 -0.69 17.79 15.44
N LEU A 10 -0.18 19.01 15.67
CA LEU A 10 1.25 19.25 15.85
C LEU A 10 1.82 18.57 17.12
N SER A 11 1.02 18.45 18.18
CA SER A 11 1.46 17.76 19.40
C SER A 11 1.63 16.24 19.21
N VAL A 12 0.83 15.63 18.33
CA VAL A 12 0.94 14.19 18.00
C VAL A 12 2.21 13.93 17.17
N ILE A 13 2.48 14.77 16.17
CA ILE A 13 3.69 14.64 15.32
C ILE A 13 4.96 14.81 16.16
N ASN A 14 5.00 15.79 17.07
CA ASN A 14 6.13 15.98 17.99
C ASN A 14 6.29 14.88 19.05
N LYS A 15 5.23 14.10 19.32
CA LYS A 15 5.34 12.90 20.16
C LYS A 15 5.90 11.71 19.37
N ILE A 16 5.52 11.53 18.11
CA ILE A 16 6.04 10.48 17.23
C ILE A 16 7.56 10.62 17.06
N THR A 17 8.09 11.83 16.91
CA THR A 17 9.53 12.09 16.79
C THR A 17 10.33 11.86 18.07
N LYS A 18 9.65 11.72 19.22
CA LYS A 18 10.24 11.49 20.55
C LYS A 18 10.00 10.09 21.10
N LEU A 19 9.30 9.23 20.36
CA LEU A 19 9.24 7.82 20.73
C LEU A 19 10.66 7.23 20.68
N PRO A 20 11.02 6.34 21.61
CA PRO A 20 12.25 5.56 21.47
C PRO A 20 12.23 4.97 20.07
N LYS A 21 13.37 5.05 19.36
CA LYS A 21 13.55 4.39 18.07
C LYS A 21 13.09 2.96 18.27
N VAL A 22 11.87 2.64 17.84
CA VAL A 22 11.46 1.25 17.71
C VAL A 22 12.52 0.71 16.78
N CYS A 23 13.29 -0.27 17.27
CA CYS A 23 14.23 -1.01 16.45
C CYS A 23 13.40 -1.71 15.37
N VAL A 24 13.04 -0.99 14.31
CA VAL A 24 12.78 -1.61 13.03
C VAL A 24 14.14 -2.20 12.70
N ASN A 25 14.27 -3.52 12.81
CA ASN A 25 15.45 -4.19 12.28
C ASN A 25 15.68 -3.60 10.90
N ALA A 26 16.79 -2.89 10.73
CA ALA A 26 17.17 -2.34 9.44
C ALA A 26 17.49 -3.55 8.57
N TYR A 27 16.45 -4.14 7.98
CA TYR A 27 16.62 -5.14 6.96
C TYR A 27 17.36 -4.42 5.85
N ALA A 28 18.63 -4.79 5.67
CA ALA A 28 19.41 -4.34 4.54
C ALA A 28 18.54 -4.50 3.29
N ILE A 29 18.30 -3.40 2.58
CA ILE A 29 17.57 -3.41 1.33
C ILE A 29 18.44 -4.19 0.34
N ARG A 30 18.26 -5.51 0.32
CA ARG A 30 18.97 -6.40 -0.59
C ARG A 30 18.59 -5.96 -2.00
N ARG A 31 19.60 -5.67 -2.85
CA ARG A 31 19.37 -5.52 -4.29
C ARG A 31 18.67 -6.78 -4.78
N MET A 32 17.42 -6.66 -5.19
CA MET A 32 16.62 -7.78 -5.66
C MET A 32 16.93 -8.06 -7.12
N SER A 33 17.02 -9.36 -7.43
CA SER A 33 16.89 -9.90 -8.78
C SER A 33 15.61 -9.39 -9.43
N ALA A 34 15.64 -9.14 -10.75
CA ALA A 34 14.47 -8.78 -11.54
C ALA A 34 13.51 -9.98 -11.59
N ASN A 35 12.66 -10.13 -10.57
CA ASN A 35 11.59 -11.11 -10.60
C ASN A 35 10.54 -10.62 -11.60
N SER A 36 10.17 -11.48 -12.56
CA SER A 36 9.10 -11.22 -13.51
C SER A 36 7.70 -11.23 -12.87
N HIS A 37 7.62 -11.52 -11.58
CA HIS A 37 6.38 -11.64 -10.82
C HIS A 37 6.53 -11.05 -9.41
N TYR A 38 5.40 -10.67 -8.83
CA TYR A 38 5.29 -10.21 -7.46
C TYR A 38 4.09 -10.84 -6.75
N LYS A 39 4.09 -10.77 -5.42
CA LYS A 39 3.04 -11.30 -4.56
C LYS A 39 2.04 -10.23 -4.13
N GLN A 40 0.77 -10.60 -4.12
CA GLN A 40 -0.33 -9.77 -3.63
C GLN A 40 -1.33 -10.63 -2.84
N ILE A 41 -1.92 -10.07 -1.80
CA ILE A 41 -3.05 -10.69 -1.10
C ILE A 41 -4.35 -10.33 -1.82
N GLN A 42 -5.11 -11.34 -2.20
CA GLN A 42 -6.46 -11.19 -2.75
C GLN A 42 -7.48 -11.88 -1.85
N VAL A 43 -8.68 -11.30 -1.77
CA VAL A 43 -9.87 -11.94 -1.22
C VAL A 43 -10.43 -12.86 -2.30
N LEU A 44 -10.68 -14.12 -1.99
CA LEU A 44 -11.21 -15.13 -2.93
C LEU A 44 -12.66 -15.54 -2.63
N ASN A 45 -13.11 -15.36 -1.40
CA ASN A 45 -14.46 -15.64 -0.94
C ASN A 45 -14.76 -14.79 0.30
N TYR A 46 -16.04 -14.62 0.61
CA TYR A 46 -16.42 -13.93 1.83
C TYR A 46 -16.28 -14.88 3.04
N SER A 47 -15.60 -14.43 4.09
CA SER A 47 -15.52 -15.09 5.39
C SER A 47 -15.15 -14.08 6.48
N THR A 48 -15.61 -14.33 7.70
CA THR A 48 -15.12 -13.60 8.90
C THR A 48 -13.74 -14.07 9.34
N ASN A 49 -13.27 -15.22 8.83
CA ASN A 49 -11.92 -15.69 9.00
C ASN A 49 -11.03 -15.16 7.85
N PHE A 50 -10.10 -14.25 8.19
CA PHE A 50 -9.21 -13.62 7.21
C PHE A 50 -8.36 -14.63 6.43
N ALA A 51 -7.86 -15.67 7.10
CA ALA A 51 -6.98 -16.66 6.47
C ALA A 51 -7.73 -17.54 5.47
N GLU A 52 -9.02 -17.81 5.72
CA GLU A 52 -9.88 -18.54 4.78
C GLU A 52 -10.36 -17.66 3.63
N ALA A 53 -10.59 -16.37 3.88
CA ALA A 53 -11.07 -15.44 2.86
C ALA A 53 -9.98 -15.04 1.85
N THR A 54 -8.70 -15.17 2.21
CA THR A 54 -7.60 -14.56 1.45
C THR A 54 -6.55 -15.57 0.99
N LYS A 55 -5.85 -15.21 -0.08
CA LYS A 55 -4.69 -15.97 -0.58
C LYS A 55 -3.61 -15.02 -1.09
N ILE A 56 -2.35 -15.42 -0.93
CA ILE A 56 -1.24 -14.81 -1.64
C ILE A 56 -1.23 -15.35 -3.07
N VAL A 57 -1.42 -14.45 -4.03
CA VAL A 57 -1.35 -14.73 -5.47
C VAL A 57 -0.07 -14.15 -6.06
N SER A 58 0.46 -14.83 -7.07
CA SER A 58 1.61 -14.37 -7.86
C SER A 58 1.09 -13.69 -9.14
N LEU A 59 1.48 -12.45 -9.38
CA LEU A 59 1.07 -11.64 -10.53
C LEU A 59 2.29 -11.22 -11.35
N PRO A 60 2.18 -11.09 -12.68
CA PRO A 60 3.29 -10.60 -13.49
C PRO A 60 3.63 -9.16 -13.11
N LEU A 61 4.92 -8.88 -12.98
CA LEU A 61 5.41 -7.52 -12.83
C LEU A 61 5.50 -6.88 -14.21
N VAL A 62 4.68 -5.86 -14.43
CA VAL A 62 4.66 -5.08 -15.68
C VAL A 62 5.31 -3.71 -15.45
N ASP A 63 5.94 -3.19 -16.50
CA ASP A 63 6.48 -1.84 -16.47
C ASP A 63 5.34 -0.81 -16.39
N PRO A 64 5.55 0.32 -15.68
CA PRO A 64 4.57 1.40 -15.65
C PRO A 64 4.43 2.03 -17.04
N LYS A 65 3.22 2.48 -17.37
CA LYS A 65 2.96 3.31 -18.56
C LYS A 65 3.61 4.69 -18.42
N SER A 66 3.53 5.49 -19.48
CA SER A 66 4.15 6.82 -19.56
C SER A 66 3.77 7.76 -18.41
N ASP A 67 2.53 7.66 -17.92
CA ASP A 67 1.92 8.47 -16.86
C ASP A 67 1.86 7.75 -15.51
N GLU A 68 2.52 6.61 -15.37
CA GLU A 68 2.50 5.81 -14.14
C GLU A 68 3.86 5.79 -13.44
N ILE A 69 3.83 5.53 -12.14
CA ILE A 69 5.00 5.17 -11.34
C ILE A 69 4.85 3.75 -10.81
N LEU A 70 5.98 3.04 -10.72
CA LEU A 70 6.06 1.74 -10.07
C LEU A 70 6.68 1.92 -8.69
N VAL A 71 5.93 1.56 -7.67
CA VAL A 71 6.33 1.64 -6.26
C VAL A 71 6.54 0.24 -5.73
N LYS A 72 7.69 0.01 -5.09
CA LYS A 72 7.94 -1.19 -4.30
C LYS A 72 7.54 -0.92 -2.86
N ASN A 73 6.56 -1.67 -2.38
CA ASN A 73 6.10 -1.54 -1.00
C ASN A 73 7.12 -2.11 -0.02
N LEU A 74 7.28 -1.40 1.10
CA LEU A 74 8.15 -1.80 2.21
C LEU A 74 7.33 -2.13 3.44
N PHE A 75 6.27 -1.36 3.67
CA PHE A 75 5.34 -1.54 4.79
C PHE A 75 3.92 -1.31 4.32
N VAL A 76 2.97 -1.95 5.01
CA VAL A 76 1.53 -1.78 4.80
C VAL A 76 0.86 -1.60 6.16
N GLY A 77 -0.21 -0.82 6.21
CA GLY A 77 -1.00 -0.66 7.43
C GLY A 77 -2.13 -1.68 7.49
N ILE A 78 -2.18 -2.45 8.59
CA ILE A 78 -3.24 -3.42 8.86
C ILE A 78 -4.38 -2.76 9.62
N ASN A 79 -5.61 -2.98 9.18
CA ASN A 79 -6.78 -2.27 9.68
C ASN A 79 -7.91 -3.22 10.10
N ALA A 80 -8.70 -2.81 11.10
CA ALA A 80 -9.92 -3.55 11.47
C ALA A 80 -10.92 -3.66 10.29
N THR A 81 -10.89 -2.68 9.37
CA THR A 81 -11.71 -2.66 8.15
C THR A 81 -11.45 -3.86 7.24
N ASP A 82 -10.26 -4.45 7.28
CA ASP A 82 -9.93 -5.61 6.44
C ASP A 82 -10.85 -6.79 6.73
N LEU A 83 -11.12 -7.06 8.02
CA LEU A 83 -12.04 -8.11 8.45
C LEU A 83 -13.48 -7.86 7.98
N ASN A 84 -13.90 -6.59 7.95
CA ASN A 84 -15.23 -6.25 7.47
C ASN A 84 -15.34 -6.39 5.94
N ILE A 85 -14.26 -6.16 5.20
CA ILE A 85 -14.21 -6.40 3.76
C ILE A 85 -14.25 -7.89 3.45
N THR A 86 -13.40 -8.69 4.12
CA THR A 86 -13.41 -10.14 3.91
C THR A 86 -14.75 -10.75 4.31
N ALA A 87 -15.46 -10.18 5.29
CA ALA A 87 -16.82 -10.61 5.66
C ALA A 87 -17.93 -10.11 4.71
N GLY A 88 -17.59 -9.40 3.63
CA GLY A 88 -18.55 -8.88 2.65
C GLY A 88 -19.44 -7.74 3.16
N ARG A 89 -18.99 -7.00 4.18
CA ARG A 89 -19.77 -5.89 4.78
C ARG A 89 -19.51 -4.54 4.10
N TYR A 90 -18.46 -4.45 3.29
CA TYR A 90 -18.08 -3.25 2.53
C TYR A 90 -17.87 -3.58 1.04
N PHE A 91 -17.97 -2.56 0.19
CA PHE A 91 -17.63 -2.60 -1.24
C PHE A 91 -18.26 -3.76 -2.02
N LYS A 92 -19.54 -4.08 -1.76
CA LYS A 92 -20.35 -5.07 -2.50
C LYS A 92 -20.57 -4.75 -3.99
N HIS A 93 -19.77 -3.86 -4.58
CA HIS A 93 -19.85 -3.50 -5.98
C HIS A 93 -19.11 -4.50 -6.89
N SER A 94 -18.35 -5.44 -6.31
CA SER A 94 -17.68 -6.53 -7.03
C SER A 94 -17.57 -7.78 -6.15
N ASP A 95 -17.89 -8.93 -6.70
CA ASP A 95 -17.62 -10.21 -6.07
C ASP A 95 -16.11 -10.56 -6.14
N PRO A 96 -15.59 -11.35 -5.19
CA PRO A 96 -14.24 -11.91 -5.27
C PRO A 96 -13.99 -12.64 -6.62
N PRO A 97 -12.75 -12.62 -7.16
CA PRO A 97 -11.53 -12.18 -6.49
C PRO A 97 -11.21 -10.68 -6.67
N TYR A 98 -10.72 -10.05 -5.60
CA TYR A 98 -10.21 -8.67 -5.65
C TYR A 98 -9.06 -8.43 -4.65
N PRO A 99 -8.18 -7.46 -4.89
CA PRO A 99 -7.05 -7.17 -3.99
C PRO A 99 -7.47 -6.45 -2.71
N LEU A 100 -6.60 -6.46 -1.68
CA LEU A 100 -6.88 -5.91 -0.35
C LEU A 100 -5.80 -4.93 0.18
N GLY A 101 -6.17 -4.08 1.15
CA GLY A 101 -5.27 -3.16 1.87
C GLY A 101 -5.44 -1.70 1.46
N PHE A 102 -5.49 -0.80 2.45
CA PHE A 102 -5.76 0.64 2.25
C PHE A 102 -4.53 1.53 2.24
N GLU A 103 -3.41 1.05 2.76
CA GLU A 103 -2.27 1.93 3.02
C GLU A 103 -0.96 1.18 2.86
N ALA A 104 -0.02 1.84 2.20
CA ALA A 104 1.33 1.33 1.97
C ALA A 104 2.35 2.47 2.02
N LEU A 105 3.53 2.17 2.54
CA LEU A 105 4.73 2.99 2.39
C LEU A 105 5.68 2.25 1.45
N GLY A 106 6.11 2.93 0.40
CA GLY A 106 6.99 2.33 -0.60
C GLY A 106 7.97 3.31 -1.21
N GLN A 107 8.91 2.75 -1.98
CA GLN A 107 9.89 3.49 -2.73
C GLN A 107 9.59 3.41 -4.23
N ILE A 108 9.66 4.52 -4.94
CA ILE A 108 9.58 4.55 -6.41
C ILE A 108 10.79 3.82 -6.97
N VAL A 109 10.56 2.77 -7.75
CA VAL A 109 11.61 1.98 -8.40
C VAL A 109 11.67 2.19 -9.91
N LYS A 110 10.60 2.73 -10.51
CA LYS A 110 10.56 3.10 -11.94
C LYS A 110 9.50 4.17 -12.17
N THR A 111 9.72 5.02 -13.16
CA THR A 111 8.77 6.05 -13.60
C THR A 111 8.49 5.89 -15.09
N GLY A 112 7.28 6.25 -15.50
CA GLY A 112 6.92 6.45 -16.90
C GLY A 112 7.68 7.63 -17.53
N SER A 113 7.73 7.65 -18.86
CA SER A 113 8.47 8.65 -19.63
C SER A 113 7.89 10.07 -19.53
N ALA A 114 6.61 10.24 -19.17
CA ALA A 114 5.98 11.55 -19.03
C ALA A 114 6.05 12.09 -17.59
N ILE A 115 6.54 11.30 -16.63
CA ILE A 115 6.65 11.68 -15.23
C ILE A 115 7.80 12.68 -15.02
N LYS A 116 7.49 13.83 -14.40
CA LYS A 116 8.47 14.88 -14.10
C LYS A 116 8.58 15.19 -12.60
N ASP A 117 7.48 15.06 -11.87
CA ASP A 117 7.39 15.48 -10.46
C ASP A 117 7.81 14.41 -9.45
N TYR A 118 8.06 13.19 -9.94
CA TYR A 118 8.48 12.05 -9.12
C TYR A 118 9.79 11.47 -9.62
N SER A 119 10.64 11.04 -8.70
CA SER A 119 11.96 10.47 -9.01
C SER A 119 12.11 9.06 -8.45
N VAL A 120 12.82 8.20 -9.19
CA VAL A 120 13.26 6.90 -8.68
C VAL A 120 14.08 7.11 -7.40
N GLY A 121 13.81 6.29 -6.39
CA GLY A 121 14.42 6.39 -5.06
C GLY A 121 13.59 7.19 -4.04
N GLN A 122 12.62 7.99 -4.48
CA GLN A 122 11.71 8.73 -3.61
C GLN A 122 10.78 7.78 -2.84
N TYR A 123 10.50 8.11 -1.57
CA TYR A 123 9.57 7.38 -0.73
C TYR A 123 8.24 8.12 -0.65
N LEU A 124 7.14 7.37 -0.63
CA LEU A 124 5.79 7.93 -0.52
C LEU A 124 4.84 6.99 0.22
N VAL A 125 3.85 7.60 0.86
CA VAL A 125 2.70 6.89 1.47
C VAL A 125 1.55 6.91 0.46
N VAL A 126 1.00 5.74 0.18
CA VAL A 126 -0.13 5.54 -0.73
C VAL A 126 -1.37 5.28 0.11
N MET A 127 -2.41 6.09 -0.09
CA MET A 127 -3.76 5.80 0.39
C MET A 127 -4.55 5.13 -0.74
N CYS A 128 -4.59 3.80 -0.70
CA CYS A 128 -5.34 2.95 -1.61
C CYS A 128 -6.84 3.05 -1.27
N GLY A 129 -7.57 3.96 -1.93
CA GLY A 129 -9.00 4.18 -1.72
C GLY A 129 -9.89 2.97 -2.07
N SER A 130 -11.17 3.20 -2.35
CA SER A 130 -12.13 2.11 -2.67
C SER A 130 -11.93 1.45 -4.05
N GLY A 131 -11.05 1.98 -4.90
CA GLY A 131 -10.77 1.47 -6.25
C GLY A 131 -9.93 0.19 -6.29
N ARG A 132 -9.37 -0.15 -7.46
CA ARG A 132 -8.60 -1.39 -7.67
C ARG A 132 -7.19 -1.37 -7.08
N LEU A 133 -6.64 -0.18 -6.82
CA LEU A 133 -5.34 -0.04 -6.16
C LEU A 133 -5.46 -0.44 -4.69
N LYS A 134 -4.60 -1.36 -4.24
CA LYS A 134 -4.70 -2.01 -2.93
C LYS A 134 -3.33 -2.40 -2.38
N GLY A 135 -3.11 -2.05 -1.12
CA GLY A 135 -1.78 -1.96 -0.50
C GLY A 135 -1.11 -3.29 -0.16
N TYR A 136 -1.85 -4.40 0.01
CA TYR A 136 -1.28 -5.71 0.38
C TYR A 136 -0.67 -6.40 -0.83
N SER A 137 0.35 -5.76 -1.37
CA SER A 137 1.03 -6.06 -2.61
C SER A 137 2.50 -5.70 -2.45
N GLU A 138 3.41 -6.49 -3.01
CA GLU A 138 4.84 -6.14 -3.04
C GLU A 138 5.11 -4.92 -3.94
N TYR A 139 4.29 -4.72 -4.98
CA TYR A 139 4.40 -3.59 -5.91
C TYR A 139 3.04 -2.93 -6.15
N LEU A 140 3.07 -1.62 -6.42
CA LEU A 140 1.93 -0.82 -6.82
C LEU A 140 2.26 -0.06 -8.10
N VAL A 141 1.35 -0.08 -9.06
CA VAL A 141 1.40 0.79 -10.25
C VAL A 141 0.37 1.90 -10.02
N ILE A 142 0.83 3.15 -10.08
CA ILE A 142 0.03 4.32 -9.70
C ILE A 142 0.13 5.36 -10.82
N THR A 143 -1.01 5.80 -11.35
CA THR A 143 -1.06 6.95 -12.25
C THR A 143 -0.70 8.21 -11.47
N ALA A 144 0.31 8.94 -11.94
CA ALA A 144 0.68 10.23 -11.39
C ALA A 144 -0.20 11.32 -12.02
N ASN A 145 -0.92 12.06 -11.18
CA ASN A 145 -1.66 13.26 -11.57
C ASN A 145 -0.81 14.51 -11.37
#